data_AF-A0A968BU46-F1
#
_entry.id   AF-A0A968BU46-F1
#
_cell.length_a   1.000
_cell.length_b   1.000
_cell.length_c   1.000
_cell.angle_alpha   90.00
_cell.angle_beta   90.00
_cell.angle_gamma   90.00
#
_symmetry.space_group_name_H-M   'P 1'
#
loop_
_entity.id
_entity.type
_entity.pdbx_description
1 polymer ?
#
loop_
_entity_poly.entity_id
_entity_poly.type
_entity_poly.pdbx_seq_one_letter_code
_entity_poly.pdbx_strand_id
1 'polypeptide(L)' 'LRTTNETLSRERDQFFALSPDMFCIVDLNSHFFELNETFILTLGYTREQLLGSSY' A
#
# COMPACT_ATOMS: atom_id res chain seq x y z
N LEU A 1 14.05 -3.71 -22.76
CA LEU A 1 13.62 -4.75 -21.81
C LEU A 1 13.70 -4.32 -20.34
N ARG A 2 14.57 -3.37 -19.93
CA ARG A 2 14.59 -2.86 -18.54
C ARG A 2 13.52 -1.79 -18.24
N THR A 3 13.16 -0.95 -19.21
CA THR A 3 12.26 0.19 -19.02
C THR A 3 10.80 -0.16 -18.71
N THR A 4 10.29 -1.30 -19.18
CA THR A 4 8.86 -1.63 -19.01
C THR A 4 8.49 -1.93 -17.56
N ASN A 5 9.36 -2.62 -16.81
CA ASN A 5 9.07 -3.02 -15.44
C ASN A 5 9.07 -1.80 -14.49
N GLU A 6 9.99 -0.87 -14.71
CA GLU A 6 10.09 0.40 -13.96
C GLU A 6 8.88 1.33 -14.21
N THR A 7 8.38 1.37 -15.45
CA THR A 7 7.16 2.15 -15.76
C THR A 7 5.94 1.52 -15.07
N LEU A 8 5.79 0.19 -15.14
CA LEU A 8 4.67 -0.50 -14.52
C LEU A 8 4.67 -0.39 -12.99
N SER A 9 5.85 -0.48 -12.34
CA SER A 9 5.94 -0.29 -10.90
C SER A 9 5.51 1.12 -10.52
N ARG A 10 5.97 2.13 -11.26
CA ARG A 10 5.63 3.52 -10.99
C ARG A 10 4.14 3.83 -11.20
N GLU A 11 3.54 3.33 -12.28
CA GLU A 11 2.11 3.49 -12.53
C GLU A 11 1.27 2.83 -11.44
N ARG A 12 1.67 1.62 -11.01
CA ARG A 12 1.04 0.93 -9.87
C ARG A 12 1.17 1.75 -8.59
N ASP A 13 2.37 2.23 -8.25
CA ASP A 13 2.62 2.99 -7.03
C ASP A 13 1.80 4.29 -7.03
N GLN A 14 1.70 4.94 -8.19
CA GLN A 14 0.92 6.15 -8.38
C GLN A 14 -0.59 5.89 -8.27
N PHE A 15 -1.09 4.80 -8.87
CA PHE A 15 -2.48 4.37 -8.71
C PHE A 15 -2.81 4.05 -7.25
N PHE A 16 -1.93 3.32 -6.57
CA PHE A 16 -2.10 2.96 -5.17
C PHE A 16 -2.12 4.19 -4.25
N ALA A 17 -1.21 5.14 -4.48
CA ALA A 17 -1.10 6.36 -3.68
C ALA A 17 -2.24 7.37 -3.93
N LEU A 18 -2.74 7.49 -5.17
CA LEU A 18 -3.79 8.44 -5.54
C LEU A 18 -5.22 7.90 -5.37
N SER A 19 -5.37 6.62 -5.03
CA SER A 19 -6.69 6.02 -4.88
C SER A 19 -7.46 6.64 -3.70
N PRO A 20 -8.71 7.08 -3.91
CA PRO A 20 -9.58 7.60 -2.84
C PRO A 20 -10.15 6.49 -1.95
N ASP A 21 -9.94 5.21 -2.31
CA ASP A 21 -10.35 4.06 -1.51
C ASP A 21 -9.21 3.57 -0.61
N MET A 22 -9.57 2.91 0.49
CA MET A 22 -8.61 2.29 1.39
C MET A 22 -7.98 1.07 0.72
N PHE A 23 -6.67 1.12 0.46
CA PHE A 23 -5.92 -0.01 -0.06
C PHE A 23 -4.81 -0.45 0.89
N CYS A 24 -4.67 -1.76 0.98
CA CYS A 24 -3.57 -2.41 1.67
C CYS A 24 -3.07 -3.61 0.85
N ILE A 25 -1.79 -3.93 1.02
CA ILE A 25 -1.18 -5.16 0.58
C ILE A 25 -0.80 -5.91 1.86
N VAL A 26 -1.17 -7.18 1.94
CA VAL A 26 -0.77 -8.08 3.03
C VAL A 26 0.21 -9.12 2.52
N ASP A 27 1.10 -9.59 3.39
CA ASP A 27 1.95 -10.73 3.11
C ASP A 27 1.16 -12.05 3.16
N LEU A 28 1.82 -13.17 2.86
CA LEU A 28 1.21 -14.50 2.90
C LEU A 28 0.78 -14.94 4.32
N ASN A 29 1.25 -14.26 5.35
CA ASN A 29 0.92 -14.50 6.75
C ASN A 29 -0.12 -13.49 7.27
N SER A 30 -0.79 -12.74 6.38
CA SER A 30 -1.81 -11.75 6.71
C SER A 30 -1.31 -10.53 7.50
N HIS A 31 -0.02 -10.22 7.44
CA HIS A 31 0.50 -8.98 8.00
C HIS A 31 0.48 -7.85 6.97
N PHE A 32 0.17 -6.64 7.39
CA PHE A 32 0.23 -5.48 6.51
C PHE A 32 1.66 -5.25 6.00
N PHE A 33 1.80 -5.27 4.68
CA PHE A 33 3.05 -5.03 3.96
C PHE A 33 3.11 -3.61 3.40
N GLU A 34 1.99 -3.10 2.87
CA GLU A 34 1.90 -1.76 2.30
C GLU A 34 0.51 -1.16 2.52
N LEU A 35 0.43 0.15 2.73
CA LEU A 35 -0.78 0.89 3.06
C LEU A 35 -0.77 2.23 2.32
N ASN A 36 -1.88 2.58 1.66
CA ASN A 36 -2.02 3.92 1.07
C ASN A 36 -2.39 4.96 2.14
N GLU A 37 -2.29 6.25 1.80
CA GLU A 37 -2.59 7.34 2.75
C GLU A 37 -4.06 7.32 3.18
N THR A 38 -4.98 7.02 2.27
CA THR A 38 -6.40 6.90 2.55
C THR A 38 -6.68 5.89 3.67
N PHE A 39 -5.99 4.75 3.69
CA PHE A 39 -6.14 3.71 4.71
C PHE A 39 -5.85 4.26 6.12
N ILE A 40 -4.70 4.91 6.30
CA ILE A 40 -4.27 5.43 7.61
C ILE A 40 -5.11 6.62 8.07
N LEU A 41 -5.50 7.50 7.14
CA LEU A 41 -6.34 8.67 7.43
C LEU A 41 -7.76 8.27 7.81
N THR A 42 -8.32 7.26 7.14
CA THR A 42 -9.69 6.82 7.38
C THR A 42 -9.82 6.06 8.71
N LEU A 43 -8.84 5.20 9.02
CA LEU A 43 -8.87 4.41 10.26
C LEU A 43 -8.27 5.14 11.47
N GLY A 44 -7.49 6.20 11.25
CA GLY A 44 -6.89 7.00 12.32
C GLY A 44 -5.66 6.38 12.97
N TYR A 45 -5.01 5.41 12.32
CA TYR A 45 -3.76 4.80 12.75
C TYR A 45 -2.57 5.43 12.04
N THR A 46 -1.37 5.34 12.62
CA THR A 46 -0.14 5.62 11.88
C THR A 46 0.30 4.39 11.09
N ARG A 47 1.10 4.60 10.06
CA ARG A 47 1.63 3.51 9.22
C ARG A 47 2.47 2.53 10.06
N GLU A 48 3.26 3.05 10.99
CA GLU A 48 4.16 2.27 11.86
C GLU A 48 3.39 1.36 12.83
N GLN A 49 2.16 1.72 13.20
CA GLN A 49 1.32 0.88 14.07
C GLN A 49 0.76 -0.34 13.35
N LEU A 50 0.58 -0.23 12.03
CA LEU A 50 -0.07 -1.26 11.22
C LEU A 50 0.93 -2.12 10.47
N LEU A 51 2.05 -1.57 10.01
CA LEU A 51 3.05 -2.35 9.28
C LEU A 51 3.56 -3.54 10.11
N GLY A 52 3.46 -4.74 9.53
CA GLY A 52 3.82 -5.99 10.21
C GLY A 52 2.81 -6.47 11.25
N SER A 53 1.73 -5.74 11.53
CA SER A 53 0.63 -6.23 12.36
C SER A 53 -0.29 -7.14 11.53
N SER A 54 -0.91 -8.12 12.18
CA SER A 54 -1.94 -8.93 11.53
C SER A 54 -3.14 -8.06 11.18
N TYR A 55 -3.71 -8.29 10.01
CA TYR A 55 -5.08 -7.88 9.68
C TYR A 55 -6.09 -8.62 10.59
#